data_AF-A0AAN8GE26-F1
#
_entry.id   AF-A0AAN8GE26-F1
#
_cell.length_a   1.000
_cell.length_b   1.000
_cell.length_c   1.000
_cell.angle_alpha   90.00
_cell.angle_beta   90.00
_cell.angle_gamma   90.00
#
_symmetry.space_group_name_H-M   'P 1'
#
loop_
_entity.id
_entity.type
_entity.pdbx_description
1 polymer ?
#
loop_
_entity_poly.entity_id
_entity_poly.type
_entity_poly.pdbx_seq_one_letter_code
_entity_poly.pdbx_strand_id
1 'polypeptide(L)'
;MNACDSEFRRKYKRLLQAIPTLPTPTQLYKKIVHACRQLHGTTQDMTPLVDRLKNLRSSREGWKECLTALQILESLRDKQALVFKLIRNELRTLFAVPSLLIATEKISESNWRAIMSQPQYDEYDNPILMKQSAIETVIADQLKILDEQQSFLNDFRRTLQEEERTESQNFQTAILSSLDEIQKKMEQSLEKTAKESMDDSIAALWSQPRKRLQRCYKESFIGMQYRLP
;
A
#
# COMPACT_ATOMS: atom_id res chain seq x y z
N MET A 1 -18.04 -29.67 63.03
CA MET A 1 -17.20 -29.79 61.81
C MET A 1 -17.98 -30.01 60.51
N ASN A 2 -19.25 -30.47 60.53
CA ASN A 2 -19.95 -30.87 59.29
C ASN A 2 -20.58 -29.72 58.45
N ALA A 3 -20.88 -28.56 59.05
CA ALA A 3 -21.50 -27.45 58.31
C ALA A 3 -20.56 -26.82 57.27
N CYS A 4 -19.28 -26.64 57.62
CA CYS A 4 -18.27 -26.05 56.75
C CYS A 4 -18.00 -26.91 55.49
N ASP A 5 -17.93 -28.25 55.63
CA ASP A 5 -17.74 -29.16 54.49
C ASP A 5 -18.92 -29.12 53.51
N SER A 6 -20.16 -29.01 54.04
CA SER A 6 -21.36 -28.93 53.20
C SER A 6 -21.44 -27.65 52.37
N GLU A 7 -21.00 -26.51 52.91
CA GLU A 7 -21.00 -25.23 52.21
C GLU A 7 -19.94 -25.23 51.10
N PHE A 8 -18.75 -25.76 51.39
CA PHE A 8 -17.67 -25.90 50.41
C PHE A 8 -18.08 -26.78 49.23
N ARG A 9 -18.66 -27.96 49.48
CA ARG A 9 -19.18 -28.85 48.42
C ARG A 9 -20.26 -28.16 47.58
N ARG A 10 -21.11 -27.33 48.17
CA ARG A 10 -22.16 -26.59 47.46
C ARG A 10 -21.55 -25.52 46.55
N LYS A 11 -20.57 -24.75 47.03
CA LYS A 11 -19.83 -23.75 46.23
C LYS A 11 -19.07 -24.42 45.09
N TYR A 12 -18.39 -25.53 45.35
CA TYR A 12 -17.70 -26.32 44.34
C TYR A 12 -18.64 -26.83 43.25
N LYS A 13 -19.80 -27.39 43.62
CA LYS A 13 -20.82 -27.82 42.64
C LYS A 13 -21.35 -26.66 41.79
N ARG A 14 -21.62 -25.50 42.38
CA ARG A 14 -22.04 -24.30 41.62
C ARG A 14 -20.95 -23.86 40.64
N LEU A 15 -19.69 -23.88 41.06
CA LEU A 15 -18.56 -23.53 40.21
C LEU A 15 -18.42 -24.52 39.04
N LEU A 16 -18.52 -25.83 39.31
CA LEU A 16 -18.54 -26.85 38.26
C LEU A 16 -19.69 -26.67 37.27
N GLN A 17 -20.87 -26.28 37.75
CA GLN A 17 -22.04 -26.02 36.90
C GLN A 17 -21.90 -24.73 36.07
N ALA A 18 -21.07 -23.76 36.51
CA ALA A 18 -20.81 -22.53 35.78
C ALA A 18 -19.74 -22.69 34.69
N ILE A 19 -18.93 -23.75 34.74
CA ILE A 19 -17.91 -24.03 33.74
C ILE A 19 -18.59 -24.59 32.48
N PRO A 20 -18.33 -24.02 31.28
CA PRO A 20 -18.85 -24.56 30.03
C PRO A 20 -18.32 -25.98 29.80
N THR A 21 -19.07 -26.78 29.03
CA THR A 21 -18.69 -28.17 28.75
C THR A 21 -17.26 -28.25 28.21
N LEU A 22 -16.38 -28.89 28.97
CA LEU A 22 -14.97 -29.01 28.63
C LEU A 22 -14.77 -30.04 27.50
N PRO A 23 -13.82 -29.81 26.57
CA PRO A 23 -13.47 -30.80 25.56
C PRO A 23 -12.83 -32.04 26.21
N THR A 24 -12.90 -33.19 25.53
CA THR A 24 -12.14 -34.36 25.99
C THR A 24 -10.63 -34.11 25.83
N PRO A 25 -9.75 -34.78 26.61
CA PRO A 25 -8.30 -34.60 26.48
C PRO A 25 -7.79 -34.81 25.04
N THR A 26 -8.31 -35.82 24.34
CA THR A 26 -7.97 -36.10 22.94
C THR A 26 -8.43 -34.99 21.99
N GLN A 27 -9.63 -34.43 22.19
CA GLN A 27 -10.11 -33.31 21.39
C GLN A 27 -9.27 -32.05 21.62
N LEU A 28 -8.93 -31.75 22.88
CA LEU A 28 -8.08 -30.62 23.23
C LEU A 28 -6.71 -30.76 22.58
N TYR A 29 -6.08 -31.93 22.72
CA TYR A 29 -4.78 -32.21 22.11
C TYR A 29 -4.80 -32.00 20.59
N LYS A 30 -5.79 -32.57 19.90
CA LYS A 30 -5.95 -32.38 18.44
C LYS A 30 -6.08 -30.90 18.06
N LYS A 31 -6.81 -30.10 18.85
CA LYS A 31 -6.93 -28.65 18.62
C LYS A 31 -5.61 -27.92 18.82
N ILE A 32 -4.84 -28.26 19.87
CA ILE A 32 -3.51 -27.68 20.10
C ILE A 32 -2.57 -28.01 18.93
N VAL A 33 -2.51 -29.28 18.51
CA VAL A 33 -1.69 -29.71 17.36
C VAL A 33 -2.10 -28.96 16.09
N HIS A 34 -3.40 -28.82 15.84
CA HIS A 34 -3.90 -28.07 14.69
C HIS A 34 -3.48 -26.60 14.72
N ALA A 35 -3.65 -25.90 15.83
CA ALA A 35 -3.24 -24.52 15.98
C ALA A 35 -1.70 -24.35 15.87
N CYS A 36 -0.91 -25.32 16.34
CA CYS A 36 0.55 -25.32 16.15
C CYS A 36 0.93 -25.53 14.67
N ARG A 37 0.21 -26.38 13.93
CA ARG A 37 0.38 -26.52 12.47
C ARG A 37 0.04 -25.24 11.73
N GLN A 38 -1.06 -24.58 12.10
CA GLN A 38 -1.43 -23.28 11.55
C GLN A 38 -0.34 -22.25 11.80
N LEU A 39 0.24 -22.20 13.02
CA LEU A 39 1.37 -21.33 13.32
C LEU A 39 2.56 -21.61 12.41
N HIS A 40 2.90 -22.89 12.23
CA HIS A 40 4.01 -23.29 11.37
C HIS A 40 3.79 -22.84 9.92
N GLY A 41 2.64 -23.13 9.32
CA GLY A 41 2.30 -22.69 7.97
C GLY A 41 2.30 -21.16 7.84
N THR A 42 1.71 -20.47 8.81
CA THR A 42 1.72 -18.99 8.87
C THR A 42 3.14 -18.42 8.93
N THR A 43 4.07 -19.12 9.59
CA THR A 43 5.48 -18.70 9.64
C THR A 43 6.18 -18.92 8.30
N GLN A 44 5.86 -20.00 7.57
CA GLN A 44 6.39 -20.23 6.23
C GLN A 44 5.88 -19.16 5.24
N ASP A 45 4.61 -18.77 5.36
CA ASP A 45 3.96 -17.72 4.56
C ASP A 45 4.56 -16.31 4.76
N MET A 46 5.44 -16.12 5.75
CA MET A 46 6.20 -14.87 5.90
C MET A 46 7.28 -14.70 4.83
N THR A 47 7.82 -15.79 4.29
CA THR A 47 8.94 -15.73 3.31
C THR A 47 8.54 -14.97 2.04
N PRO A 48 7.38 -15.28 1.40
CA PRO A 48 6.91 -14.51 0.25
C PRO A 48 6.68 -13.03 0.54
N LEU A 49 6.25 -12.65 1.75
CA LEU A 49 6.05 -11.24 2.11
C LEU A 49 7.38 -10.49 2.13
N VAL A 50 8.41 -11.09 2.74
CA VAL A 50 9.77 -10.55 2.77
C VAL A 50 10.33 -10.39 1.35
N ASP A 51 10.13 -11.38 0.49
CA ASP A 51 10.65 -11.33 -0.87
C ASP A 51 9.92 -10.30 -1.73
N ARG A 52 8.59 -10.17 -1.60
CA ARG A 52 7.84 -9.10 -2.26
C ARG A 52 8.27 -7.71 -1.79
N LEU A 53 8.63 -7.55 -0.52
CA LEU A 53 9.16 -6.30 0.01
C LEU A 53 10.52 -5.94 -0.63
N LYS A 54 11.42 -6.92 -0.79
CA LYS A 54 12.69 -6.75 -1.51
C LYS A 54 12.48 -6.38 -2.97
N ASN A 55 11.50 -7.01 -3.62
CA ASN A 55 11.14 -6.73 -5.01
C ASN A 55 10.59 -5.31 -5.16
N LEU A 56 9.71 -4.88 -4.25
CA LEU A 56 9.18 -3.51 -4.24
C LEU A 56 10.32 -2.49 -4.13
N ARG A 57 11.28 -2.72 -3.24
CA ARG A 57 12.46 -1.85 -3.05
C ARG A 57 13.33 -1.75 -4.29
N SER A 58 13.37 -2.80 -5.10
CA SER A 58 14.23 -2.88 -6.29
C SER A 58 13.47 -2.58 -7.59
N SER A 59 12.17 -2.28 -7.48
CA SER A 59 11.32 -2.03 -8.64
C SER A 59 11.78 -0.77 -9.37
N ARG A 60 11.69 -0.81 -10.71
CA ARG A 60 11.92 0.33 -11.59
C ARG A 60 10.62 0.85 -12.21
N GLU A 61 9.49 0.37 -11.70
CA GLU A 61 8.16 0.81 -12.13
C GLU A 61 7.91 2.26 -11.71
N GLY A 62 6.87 2.88 -12.27
CA GLY A 62 6.45 4.21 -11.89
C GLY A 62 5.92 4.26 -10.45
N TRP A 63 5.90 5.46 -9.85
CA TRP A 63 5.47 5.64 -8.47
C TRP A 63 4.02 5.17 -8.23
N LYS A 64 3.14 5.23 -9.26
CA LYS A 64 1.73 4.79 -9.17
C LYS A 64 1.61 3.29 -9.02
N GLU A 65 2.35 2.55 -9.84
CA GLU A 65 2.45 1.09 -9.77
C GLU A 65 3.05 0.67 -8.42
N CYS A 66 4.16 1.31 -8.03
CA CYS A 66 4.79 1.10 -6.72
C CYS A 66 3.84 1.39 -5.55
N LEU A 67 3.01 2.45 -5.63
CA LEU A 67 2.05 2.79 -4.59
C LEU A 67 0.94 1.73 -4.47
N THR A 68 0.46 1.21 -5.59
CA THR A 68 -0.55 0.15 -5.61
C THR A 68 0.02 -1.14 -5.00
N ALA A 69 1.23 -1.52 -5.40
CA ALA A 69 1.93 -2.67 -4.85
C ALA A 69 2.19 -2.51 -3.34
N LEU A 70 2.52 -1.30 -2.89
CA LEU A 70 2.71 -0.96 -1.48
C LEU A 70 1.42 -1.19 -0.66
N GLN A 71 0.27 -0.70 -1.14
CA GLN A 71 -1.01 -0.87 -0.45
C GLN A 71 -1.41 -2.35 -0.30
N ILE A 72 -1.14 -3.16 -1.33
CA ILE A 72 -1.35 -4.61 -1.27
C ILE A 72 -0.45 -5.22 -0.20
N LEU A 73 0.82 -4.83 -0.14
CA LEU A 73 1.77 -5.35 0.84
C LEU A 73 1.39 -5.02 2.28
N GLU A 74 0.88 -3.82 2.53
CA GLU A 74 0.40 -3.44 3.85
C GLU A 74 -0.83 -4.23 4.27
N SER A 75 -1.78 -4.41 3.34
CA SER A 75 -2.97 -5.23 3.60
C SER A 75 -2.59 -6.68 3.93
N LEU A 76 -1.58 -7.23 3.23
CA LEU A 76 -1.05 -8.57 3.49
C LEU A 76 -0.32 -8.65 4.84
N ARG A 77 0.50 -7.65 5.18
CA ARG A 77 1.16 -7.52 6.48
C ARG A 77 0.12 -7.50 7.60
N ASP A 78 -0.93 -6.68 7.47
CA ASP A 78 -1.97 -6.51 8.49
C ASP A 78 -2.76 -7.79 8.69
N LYS A 79 -3.14 -8.44 7.58
CA LYS A 79 -3.73 -9.78 7.61
C LYS A 79 -2.84 -10.75 8.38
N GLN A 80 -1.54 -10.79 8.10
CA GLN A 80 -0.62 -11.71 8.74
C GLN A 80 -0.48 -11.44 10.24
N ALA A 81 -0.39 -10.17 10.64
CA ALA A 81 -0.34 -9.77 12.03
C ALA A 81 -1.61 -10.19 12.79
N LEU A 82 -2.79 -10.07 12.15
CA LEU A 82 -4.05 -10.53 12.72
C LEU A 82 -4.09 -12.05 12.88
N VAL A 83 -3.61 -12.81 11.89
CA VAL A 83 -3.53 -14.28 11.95
C VAL A 83 -2.64 -14.72 13.12
N PHE A 84 -1.44 -14.14 13.28
CA PHE A 84 -0.58 -14.45 14.43
C PHE A 84 -1.24 -14.13 15.77
N LYS A 85 -1.90 -12.97 15.88
CA LYS A 85 -2.62 -12.58 17.12
C LYS A 85 -3.78 -13.54 17.43
N LEU A 86 -4.51 -13.98 16.41
CA LEU A 86 -5.61 -14.94 16.55
C LEU A 86 -5.09 -16.29 17.04
N ILE A 87 -4.07 -16.84 16.37
CA ILE A 87 -3.43 -18.12 16.74
C ILE A 87 -2.90 -18.05 18.18
N ARG A 88 -2.25 -16.94 18.55
CA ARG A 88 -1.77 -16.72 19.92
C ARG A 88 -2.90 -16.81 20.94
N ASN A 89 -4.00 -16.12 20.67
CA ASN A 89 -5.15 -16.10 21.57
C ASN A 89 -5.81 -17.48 21.69
N GLU A 90 -5.93 -18.19 20.57
CA GLU A 90 -6.43 -19.56 20.53
C GLU A 90 -5.54 -20.49 21.35
N LEU A 91 -4.22 -20.49 21.10
CA LEU A 91 -3.27 -21.33 21.84
C LEU A 91 -3.28 -21.03 23.34
N ARG A 92 -3.29 -19.75 23.75
CA ARG A 92 -3.40 -19.39 25.17
C ARG A 92 -4.67 -19.94 25.81
N THR A 93 -5.79 -19.83 25.10
CA THR A 93 -7.08 -20.36 25.57
C THR A 93 -7.01 -21.88 25.68
N LEU A 94 -6.49 -22.57 24.67
CA LEU A 94 -6.34 -24.02 24.66
C LEU A 94 -5.39 -24.50 25.77
N PHE A 95 -4.26 -23.82 26.01
CA PHE A 95 -3.30 -24.17 27.06
C PHE A 95 -3.78 -23.85 28.48
N ALA A 96 -4.86 -23.10 28.65
CA ALA A 96 -5.51 -22.93 29.96
C ALA A 96 -6.43 -24.10 30.35
N VAL A 97 -6.96 -24.84 29.36
CA VAL A 97 -7.90 -25.95 29.57
C VAL A 97 -7.32 -27.17 30.31
N PRO A 98 -6.04 -27.58 30.13
CA PRO A 98 -5.48 -28.76 30.81
C PRO A 98 -5.59 -28.68 32.33
N SER A 99 -5.34 -27.51 32.92
CA SER A 99 -5.48 -27.31 34.36
C SER A 99 -6.91 -27.58 34.85
N LEU A 100 -7.91 -27.20 34.05
CA LEU A 100 -9.32 -27.50 34.35
C LEU A 100 -9.63 -28.98 34.20
N LEU A 101 -9.11 -29.64 33.16
CA LEU A 101 -9.29 -31.09 32.97
C LEU A 101 -8.64 -31.91 34.09
N ILE A 102 -7.48 -31.48 34.58
CA ILE A 102 -6.79 -32.11 35.71
C ILE A 102 -7.58 -31.89 37.01
N ALA A 103 -8.01 -30.65 37.28
CA ALA A 103 -8.78 -30.33 38.47
C ALA A 103 -10.16 -31.03 38.51
N THR A 104 -10.74 -31.33 37.33
CA THR A 104 -12.00 -32.07 37.20
C THR A 104 -11.79 -33.57 37.03
N GLU A 105 -10.56 -34.07 37.26
CA GLU A 105 -10.18 -35.49 37.21
C GLU A 105 -10.49 -36.17 35.86
N LYS A 106 -10.59 -35.39 34.78
CA LYS A 106 -10.77 -35.93 33.41
C LYS A 106 -9.49 -36.52 32.84
N ILE A 107 -8.34 -36.10 33.34
CA ILE A 107 -7.02 -36.65 33.02
C ILE A 107 -6.06 -36.37 34.17
N SER A 108 -5.11 -37.26 34.44
CA SER A 108 -4.02 -36.97 35.38
C SER A 108 -2.97 -36.06 34.75
N GLU A 109 -2.23 -35.33 35.57
CA GLU A 109 -1.14 -34.48 35.10
C GLU A 109 -0.04 -35.28 34.38
N SER A 110 0.32 -36.46 34.90
CA SER A 110 1.31 -37.35 34.29
C SER A 110 0.89 -37.79 32.88
N ASN A 111 -0.39 -38.14 32.70
CA ASN A 111 -0.90 -38.59 31.41
C ASN A 111 -0.97 -37.43 30.41
N TRP A 112 -1.36 -36.24 30.86
CA TRP A 112 -1.33 -35.05 29.99
C TRP A 112 0.09 -34.70 29.55
N ARG A 113 1.06 -34.72 30.47
CA ARG A 113 2.49 -34.50 30.14
C ARG A 113 3.00 -35.55 29.14
N ALA A 114 2.64 -36.82 29.32
CA ALA A 114 3.02 -37.89 28.39
C ALA A 114 2.46 -37.64 26.97
N ILE A 115 1.19 -37.24 26.86
CA ILE A 115 0.56 -36.89 25.56
C ILE A 115 1.28 -35.70 24.91
N MET A 116 1.54 -34.63 25.67
CA MET A 116 2.22 -33.43 25.17
C MET A 116 3.70 -33.65 24.83
N SER A 117 4.33 -34.71 25.34
CA SER A 117 5.71 -35.08 25.02
C SER A 117 5.86 -35.81 23.69
N GLN A 118 4.75 -36.24 23.08
CA GLN A 118 4.79 -36.93 21.80
C GLN A 118 5.23 -35.96 20.70
N PRO A 119 6.28 -36.29 19.92
CA PRO A 119 6.70 -35.47 18.81
C PRO A 119 5.58 -35.40 17.78
N GLN A 120 5.43 -34.25 17.13
CA GLN A 120 4.46 -34.02 16.07
C GLN A 120 5.20 -33.56 14.83
N TYR A 121 4.71 -33.98 13.68
CA TYR A 121 5.30 -33.66 12.39
C TYR A 121 4.26 -33.02 11.47
N ASP A 122 4.75 -32.16 10.58
CA ASP A 122 3.96 -31.58 9.50
C ASP A 122 3.82 -32.56 8.31
N GLU A 123 3.27 -32.09 7.20
CA GLU A 123 3.08 -32.90 5.98
C GLU A 123 4.39 -33.25 5.26
N TYR A 124 5.49 -32.58 5.62
CA TYR A 124 6.83 -32.73 5.05
C TYR A 124 7.81 -33.39 6.04
N ASP A 125 7.30 -34.01 7.11
CA ASP A 125 8.07 -34.68 8.16
C ASP A 125 8.97 -33.73 8.99
N ASN A 126 8.68 -32.43 9.01
CA ASN A 126 9.37 -31.48 9.88
C ASN A 126 8.76 -31.48 11.28
N PRO A 127 9.58 -31.39 12.34
CA PRO A 127 9.08 -31.36 13.71
C PRO A 127 8.32 -30.06 14.01
N ILE A 128 7.14 -30.21 14.61
CA ILE A 128 6.29 -29.10 15.03
C ILE A 128 6.59 -28.74 16.49
N LEU A 129 6.73 -27.44 16.74
CA LEU A 129 6.94 -26.90 18.07
C LEU A 129 5.66 -26.98 18.91
N MET A 130 5.67 -27.80 19.95
CA MET A 130 4.52 -28.00 20.86
C MET A 130 4.65 -27.29 22.21
N LYS A 131 5.85 -26.78 22.55
CA LYS A 131 6.14 -26.17 23.85
C LYS A 131 5.59 -24.74 23.90
N GLN A 132 4.62 -24.48 24.78
CA GLN A 132 3.92 -23.19 24.90
C GLN A 132 4.85 -21.97 24.98
N SER A 133 5.89 -22.00 25.83
CA SER A 133 6.78 -20.84 25.97
C SER A 133 7.60 -20.55 24.71
N ALA A 134 7.99 -21.59 23.98
CA ALA A 134 8.71 -21.46 22.73
C ALA A 134 7.77 -20.95 21.61
N ILE A 135 6.54 -21.46 21.56
CA ILE A 135 5.46 -20.96 20.67
C ILE A 135 5.23 -19.46 20.89
N GLU A 136 5.08 -19.03 22.14
CA GLU A 136 4.88 -17.61 22.49
C GLU A 136 6.04 -16.73 22.05
N THR A 137 7.27 -17.24 22.15
CA THR A 137 8.49 -16.55 21.70
C THR A 137 8.47 -16.40 20.17
N VAL A 138 8.22 -17.49 19.44
CA VAL A 138 8.13 -17.47 17.97
C VAL A 138 7.07 -16.47 17.52
N ILE A 139 5.87 -16.49 18.11
CA ILE A 139 4.82 -15.52 17.75
C ILE A 139 5.26 -14.08 18.04
N ALA A 140 5.89 -13.83 19.20
CA ALA A 140 6.37 -12.50 19.55
C ALA A 140 7.43 -12.00 18.54
N ASP A 141 8.36 -12.87 18.15
CA ASP A 141 9.40 -12.56 17.18
C ASP A 141 8.80 -12.26 15.80
N GLN A 142 7.85 -13.08 15.32
CA GLN A 142 7.19 -12.84 14.04
C GLN A 142 6.38 -11.54 14.03
N LEU A 143 5.68 -11.21 15.12
CA LEU A 143 4.97 -9.94 15.25
C LEU A 143 5.95 -8.75 15.25
N LYS A 144 7.10 -8.88 15.91
CA LYS A 144 8.14 -7.86 15.91
C LYS A 144 8.67 -7.62 14.49
N ILE A 145 8.94 -8.67 13.72
CA ILE A 145 9.35 -8.56 12.31
C ILE A 145 8.30 -7.81 11.49
N LEU A 146 7.01 -8.12 11.68
CA LEU A 146 5.91 -7.43 10.99
C LEU A 146 5.82 -5.94 11.35
N ASP A 147 6.14 -5.57 12.60
CA ASP A 147 6.19 -4.17 13.02
C ASP A 147 7.41 -3.44 12.45
N GLU A 148 8.55 -4.10 12.35
CA GLU A 148 9.73 -3.56 11.64
C GLU A 148 9.43 -3.33 10.16
N GLN A 149 8.73 -4.27 9.51
CA GLN A 149 8.25 -4.11 8.13
C GLN A 149 7.29 -2.93 7.97
N GLN A 150 6.43 -2.66 8.95
CA GLN A 150 5.55 -1.48 8.91
C GLN A 150 6.34 -0.17 8.86
N SER A 151 7.37 -0.04 9.68
CA SER A 151 8.21 1.15 9.68
C SER A 151 8.82 1.36 8.29
N PHE A 152 9.34 0.29 7.68
CA PHE A 152 9.83 0.34 6.30
C PHE A 152 8.76 0.74 5.29
N LEU A 153 7.57 0.14 5.34
CA LEU A 153 6.45 0.45 4.43
C LEU A 153 6.01 1.91 4.57
N ASN A 154 5.99 2.44 5.80
CA ASN A 154 5.68 3.85 6.08
C ASN A 154 6.72 4.80 5.50
N ASP A 155 8.00 4.48 5.64
CA ASP A 155 9.07 5.29 5.08
C ASP A 155 9.03 5.25 3.54
N PHE A 156 8.81 4.08 2.95
CA PHE A 156 8.67 3.93 1.50
C PHE A 156 7.46 4.69 0.94
N ARG A 157 6.32 4.68 1.66
CA ARG A 157 5.16 5.52 1.32
C ARG A 157 5.56 6.99 1.24
N ARG A 158 6.30 7.50 2.23
CA ARG A 158 6.70 8.91 2.25
C ARG A 158 7.56 9.25 1.04
N THR A 159 8.47 8.34 0.65
CA THR A 159 9.28 8.50 -0.57
C THR A 159 8.39 8.59 -1.81
N LEU A 160 7.43 7.68 -2.00
CA LEU A 160 6.53 7.72 -3.15
C LEU A 160 5.65 8.97 -3.19
N GLN A 161 5.19 9.44 -2.03
CA GLN A 161 4.42 10.70 -1.94
C GLN A 161 5.26 11.91 -2.32
N GLU A 162 6.56 11.89 -2.05
CA GLU A 162 7.46 12.98 -2.45
C GLU A 162 7.75 12.94 -3.95
N GLU A 163 7.88 11.75 -4.54
CA GLU A 163 7.98 11.58 -5.99
C GLU A 163 6.71 12.09 -6.70
N GLU A 164 5.52 11.73 -6.19
CA GLU A 164 4.23 12.24 -6.70
C GLU A 164 4.17 13.78 -6.68
N ARG A 165 4.58 14.40 -5.57
CA ARG A 165 4.63 15.86 -5.46
C ARG A 165 5.59 16.47 -6.46
N THR A 166 6.78 15.89 -6.59
CA THR A 166 7.83 16.37 -7.50
C THR A 166 7.37 16.27 -8.95
N GLU A 167 6.77 15.16 -9.38
CA GLU A 167 6.25 15.00 -10.73
C GLU A 167 5.10 15.97 -11.01
N SER A 168 4.19 16.15 -10.05
CA SER A 168 3.09 17.11 -10.17
C SER A 168 3.59 18.55 -10.32
N GLN A 169 4.59 18.95 -9.53
CA GLN A 169 5.23 20.26 -9.65
C GLN A 169 5.92 20.43 -11.01
N ASN A 170 6.70 19.45 -11.45
CA ASN A 170 7.39 19.48 -12.74
C ASN A 170 6.39 19.61 -13.90
N PHE A 171 5.27 18.88 -13.84
CA PHE A 171 4.19 18.97 -14.81
C PHE A 171 3.56 20.37 -14.85
N GLN A 172 3.24 20.94 -13.68
CA GLN A 172 2.70 22.30 -13.59
C GLN A 172 3.67 23.34 -14.16
N THR A 173 4.96 23.26 -13.82
CA THR A 173 6.00 24.15 -14.35
C THR A 173 6.13 24.01 -15.87
N ALA A 174 6.07 22.79 -16.41
CA ALA A 174 6.12 22.55 -17.85
C ALA A 174 4.91 23.13 -18.59
N ILE A 175 3.70 23.02 -18.02
CA ILE A 175 2.49 23.64 -18.57
C ILE A 175 2.63 25.16 -18.57
N LEU A 176 3.00 25.77 -17.44
CA LEU A 176 3.13 27.21 -17.33
C LEU A 176 4.18 27.76 -18.32
N SER A 177 5.30 27.05 -18.49
CA SER A 177 6.32 27.40 -19.48
C SER A 177 5.79 27.32 -20.91
N SER A 178 5.03 26.27 -21.23
CA SER A 178 4.42 26.10 -22.56
C SER A 178 3.38 27.19 -22.86
N LEU A 179 2.60 27.61 -21.85
CA LEU A 179 1.64 28.71 -21.98
C LEU A 179 2.33 30.06 -22.21
N ASP A 180 3.42 30.33 -21.49
CA ASP A 180 4.25 31.53 -21.70
C ASP A 180 4.87 31.56 -23.10
N GLU A 181 5.34 30.42 -23.62
CA GLU A 181 5.82 30.31 -24.99
C GLU A 181 4.73 30.59 -26.04
N ILE A 182 3.52 30.06 -25.82
CA ILE A 182 2.37 30.32 -26.70
C ILE A 182 2.02 31.80 -26.68
N GLN A 183 1.97 32.42 -25.50
CA GLN A 183 1.70 33.85 -25.34
C GLN A 183 2.73 34.68 -26.10
N LYS A 184 4.03 34.41 -25.92
CA LYS A 184 5.12 35.10 -26.62
C LYS A 184 5.01 34.94 -28.15
N LYS A 185 4.71 33.73 -28.64
CA LYS A 185 4.52 33.50 -30.09
C LYS A 185 3.31 34.26 -30.63
N MET A 186 2.23 34.35 -29.86
CA MET A 186 1.04 35.12 -30.21
C MET A 186 1.36 36.62 -30.29
N GLU A 187 2.01 37.18 -29.29
CA GLU A 187 2.46 38.58 -29.26
C GLU A 187 3.36 38.91 -30.46
N GLN A 188 4.35 38.05 -30.75
CA GLN A 188 5.23 38.21 -31.92
C GLN A 188 4.46 38.17 -33.25
N SER A 189 3.45 37.30 -33.38
CA SER A 189 2.63 37.22 -34.59
C SER A 189 1.76 38.47 -34.80
N LEU A 190 1.22 39.03 -33.71
CA LEU A 190 0.45 40.27 -33.73
C LEU A 190 1.33 41.46 -34.10
N GLU A 191 2.55 41.56 -33.54
CA GLU A 191 3.50 42.60 -33.94
C GLU A 191 3.91 42.48 -35.41
N LYS A 192 4.12 41.26 -35.90
CA LYS A 192 4.52 41.03 -37.29
C LYS A 192 3.42 41.44 -38.26
N THR A 193 2.17 41.03 -38.00
CA THR A 193 1.01 41.42 -38.82
C THR A 193 0.74 42.93 -38.78
N ALA A 194 0.96 43.59 -37.64
CA ALA A 194 0.85 45.04 -37.53
C ALA A 194 1.93 45.75 -38.38
N LYS A 195 3.18 45.25 -38.36
CA LYS A 195 4.27 45.77 -39.19
C LYS A 195 4.00 45.57 -40.68
N GLU A 196 3.60 44.37 -41.09
CA GLU A 196 3.25 44.05 -42.49
C GLU A 196 2.10 44.95 -42.99
N SER A 197 1.05 45.16 -42.19
CA SER A 197 -0.06 46.06 -42.52
C SER A 197 0.37 47.54 -42.66
N MET A 198 1.29 47.98 -41.80
CA MET A 198 1.84 49.34 -41.85
C MET A 198 2.74 49.53 -43.07
N ASP A 199 3.58 48.54 -43.40
CA ASP A 199 4.44 48.56 -44.59
C ASP A 199 3.61 48.54 -45.88
N ASP A 200 2.54 47.75 -45.94
CA ASP A 200 1.58 47.74 -47.06
C ASP A 200 0.88 49.10 -47.20
N SER A 201 0.49 49.72 -46.10
CA SER A 201 -0.11 51.05 -46.09
C SER A 201 0.87 52.12 -46.58
N ILE A 202 2.13 52.07 -46.14
CA ILE A 202 3.21 52.95 -46.59
C ILE A 202 3.48 52.74 -48.09
N ALA A 203 3.59 51.50 -48.56
CA ALA A 203 3.77 51.17 -49.96
C ALA A 203 2.60 51.67 -50.84
N ALA A 204 1.37 51.52 -50.36
CA ALA A 204 0.18 52.07 -51.02
C ALA A 204 0.25 53.60 -51.12
N LEU A 205 0.66 54.29 -50.05
CA LEU A 205 0.83 55.74 -50.01
C LEU A 205 1.89 56.24 -51.00
N TRP A 206 3.04 55.57 -51.10
CA TRP A 206 4.09 55.91 -52.06
C TRP A 206 3.73 55.58 -53.52
N SER A 207 2.81 54.63 -53.74
CA SER A 207 2.34 54.26 -55.08
C SER A 207 1.35 55.28 -55.69
N GLN A 208 0.64 56.06 -54.87
CA GLN A 208 -0.35 57.05 -55.32
C GLN A 208 0.27 58.24 -56.08
N PRO A 209 1.35 58.90 -55.59
CA PRO A 209 2.02 59.99 -56.30
C PRO A 209 2.61 59.54 -57.64
N ARG A 210 3.20 58.34 -57.72
CA ARG A 210 3.74 57.79 -58.98
C ARG A 210 2.66 57.60 -60.04
N LYS A 211 1.49 57.08 -59.65
CA LYS A 211 0.35 56.92 -60.57
C LYS A 211 -0.24 58.27 -61.02
N ARG A 212 -0.26 59.28 -60.14
CA ARG A 212 -0.66 60.66 -60.50
C ARG A 212 0.33 61.31 -61.45
N LEU A 213 1.63 61.20 -61.21
CA LEU A 213 2.66 61.74 -62.10
C LEU A 213 2.67 61.08 -63.48
N GLN A 214 2.51 59.75 -63.56
CA GLN A 214 2.36 59.06 -64.85
C GLN A 214 1.09 59.46 -65.60
N ARG A 215 -0.01 59.74 -64.88
CA ARG A 215 -1.26 60.24 -65.50
C ARG A 215 -1.10 61.66 -66.02
N CYS A 216 -0.48 62.57 -65.25
CA CYS A 216 -0.16 63.92 -65.70
C CYS A 216 0.82 63.94 -66.89
N TYR A 217 1.82 63.03 -66.92
CA TYR A 217 2.71 62.90 -68.08
C TYR A 217 1.96 62.39 -69.33
N LYS A 218 1.06 61.40 -69.20
CA LYS A 218 0.21 60.96 -70.32
C LYS A 218 -0.74 62.04 -70.82
N GLU A 219 -1.39 62.79 -69.91
CA GLU A 219 -2.30 63.88 -70.26
C GLU A 219 -1.57 65.07 -70.90
N SER A 220 -0.34 65.38 -70.46
CA SER A 220 0.52 66.39 -71.08
C SER A 220 1.00 65.97 -72.48
N PHE A 221 1.27 64.68 -72.69
CA PHE A 221 1.68 64.15 -73.99
C PHE A 221 0.51 64.10 -74.99
N ILE A 222 -0.71 63.81 -74.53
CA ILE A 222 -1.93 63.85 -75.36
C ILE A 222 -2.32 65.31 -75.68
N GLY A 223 -2.12 66.25 -74.76
CA GLY A 223 -2.36 67.69 -75.00
C GLY A 223 -1.39 68.32 -76.02
N MET A 224 -0.18 67.78 -76.18
CA MET A 224 0.80 68.27 -77.16
C MET A 224 0.54 67.79 -78.60
N GLN A 225 -0.28 66.76 -78.82
CA GLN A 225 -0.62 66.29 -80.18
C GLN A 225 -1.74 67.10 -80.87
N TYR A 226 -2.36 68.09 -80.22
CA TYR A 226 -3.46 68.90 -80.77
C TYR A 226 -3.14 70.39 -80.95
N ARG A 227 -1.86 70.78 -80.99
CA ARG A 227 -1.45 72.14 -81.43
C ARG A 227 -0.24 72.09 -82.34
N LEU A 228 -0.48 71.78 -83.61
CA LEU A 228 0.31 72.34 -84.71
C LEU A 228 -0.68 72.72 -85.83
N PRO A 229 -0.47 73.88 -86.47
CA PRO A 229 -1.42 74.55 -87.36
C PRO A 229 -1.67 73.83 -88.69
#